data_AF-A0A920KIW4-F1
#
_entry.id   AF-A0A920KIW4-F1
#
_cell.length_a   1.000
_cell.length_b   1.000
_cell.length_c   1.000
_cell.angle_alpha   90.00
_cell.angle_beta   90.00
_cell.angle_gamma   90.00
#
_symmetry.space_group_name_H-M   'P 1'
#
loop_
_entity.id
_entity.type
_entity.pdbx_description
1 polymer ?
#
loop_
_entity_poly.entity_id
_entity_poly.type
_entity_poly.pdbx_seq_one_letter_code
_entity_poly.pdbx_strand_id
1 'polypeptide(L)' 'MLSGISPWSILLILIIVVVLFGTKKLRNVGADLGSAIKSFKKSSRESGTDSTVSKKESSKEDN' A
#
# COMPACT_ATOMS: atom_id res chain seq x y z
N MET A 1 9.79 -11.77 -25.12
CA MET A 1 8.50 -12.51 -25.13
C MET A 1 7.60 -12.21 -23.92
N LEU A 2 7.92 -11.22 -23.07
CA LEU A 2 7.06 -10.79 -21.94
C LEU A 2 6.29 -9.48 -22.23
N SER A 3 6.37 -8.96 -23.46
CA SER A 3 5.71 -7.71 -23.89
C SER A 3 4.20 -7.85 -24.12
N GLY A 4 3.58 -8.92 -23.62
CA GLY A 4 2.15 -9.23 -23.80
C GLY A 4 1.28 -8.89 -22.60
N ILE A 5 1.87 -8.61 -21.44
CA ILE A 5 1.11 -8.16 -20.26
C ILE A 5 0.94 -6.65 -20.38
N SER A 6 -0.05 -6.26 -21.18
CA SER A 6 -0.48 -4.87 -21.26
C SER A 6 -0.95 -4.41 -19.87
N PRO A 7 -0.56 -3.20 -19.41
CA PRO A 7 -1.07 -2.63 -18.16
C PRO A 7 -2.61 -2.62 -18.06
N TRP A 8 -3.29 -2.59 -19.23
CA TRP A 8 -4.74 -2.69 -19.33
C TRP A 8 -5.31 -4.02 -18.81
N SER A 9 -4.62 -5.14 -19.08
CA SER A 9 -5.07 -6.45 -18.62
C SER A 9 -4.99 -6.58 -17.09
N ILE A 10 -3.96 -5.97 -16.49
CA ILE A 10 -3.80 -5.92 -15.02
C ILE A 10 -4.91 -5.06 -14.37
N LEU A 11 -5.36 -3.99 -15.03
CA LEU A 11 -6.44 -3.18 -14.49
C LEU A 11 -7.78 -3.93 -14.50
N LEU A 12 -8.07 -4.68 -15.57
CA LEU A 12 -9.28 -5.49 -15.66
C LEU A 12 -9.32 -6.60 -14.61
N ILE A 13 -8.21 -7.33 -14.42
CA ILE A 13 -8.13 -8.37 -13.38
C ILE A 13 -8.28 -7.77 -11.98
N LEU A 14 -7.72 -6.58 -11.74
CA LEU A 14 -7.85 -5.88 -10.46
C LEU A 14 -9.31 -5.53 -10.14
N ILE A 15 -10.06 -5.04 -11.12
CA ILE A 15 -11.49 -4.74 -10.94
C ILE A 15 -12.26 -6.01 -10.55
N ILE A 16 -12.02 -7.13 -11.24
CA ILE A 16 -12.68 -8.41 -10.94
C ILE A 16 -12.36 -8.85 -9.51
N VAL A 17 -11.08 -8.79 -9.11
CA VAL A 17 -10.67 -9.12 -7.73
C VAL A 17 -11.37 -8.24 -6.71
N VAL A 18 -11.44 -6.93 -6.95
CA VAL A 18 -12.13 -5.98 -6.04
C VAL A 18 -13.62 -6.32 -5.92
N VAL A 19 -14.28 -6.71 -7.01
CA VAL A 19 -15.69 -7.10 -7.01
C VAL A 19 -15.91 -8.42 -6.25
N LEU A 20 -15.06 -9.43 -6.46
CA LEU A 20 -15.18 -10.73 -5.80
C LEU A 20 -14.92 -10.67 -4.28
N PHE A 21 -13.88 -9.93 -3.88
CA PHE A 21 -13.47 -9.84 -2.47
C PHE A 21 -14.15 -8.69 -1.73
N GLY A 22 -14.67 -7.71 -2.45
CA GLY A 22 -15.20 -6.47 -1.91
C GLY A 22 -14.10 -5.52 -1.40
N THR A 23 -14.36 -4.21 -1.44
CA THR A 23 -13.40 -3.18 -1.02
C THR A 23 -13.08 -3.23 0.48
N LYS A 24 -14.01 -3.70 1.32
CA LYS A 24 -13.85 -3.75 2.78
C LYS A 24 -12.76 -4.75 3.20
N LYS A 25 -12.75 -5.95 2.61
CA LYS A 25 -11.75 -6.99 2.89
C LYS A 25 -10.39 -6.58 2.33
N LEU A 26 -10.38 -6.05 1.11
CA LEU A 26 -9.16 -5.58 0.45
C LEU A 26 -8.51 -4.40 1.19
N ARG A 27 -9.31 -3.50 1.77
CA ARG A 27 -8.81 -2.40 2.61
C ARG A 27 -8.18 -2.90 3.92
N ASN A 28 -8.81 -3.87 4.58
CA ASN A 28 -8.28 -4.40 5.84
C ASN A 28 -6.93 -5.09 5.61
N VAL A 29 -6.87 -6.01 4.64
CA VAL A 29 -5.64 -6.72 4.28
C VAL A 29 -4.60 -5.78 3.66
N GLY A 30 -5.04 -4.82 2.84
CA GLY A 30 -4.17 -3.82 2.23
C GLY A 30 -3.54 -2.85 3.23
N ALA A 31 -4.23 -2.53 4.34
CA ALA A 31 -3.67 -1.71 5.41
C ALA A 31 -2.54 -2.44 6.16
N ASP A 32 -2.72 -3.73 6.42
CA ASP A 32 -1.72 -4.58 7.09
C ASP A 32 -0.49 -4.79 6.20
N LEU A 33 -0.71 -5.18 4.94
CA LEU A 33 0.35 -5.34 3.95
C LEU A 33 1.05 -4.01 3.64
N GLY A 34 0.28 -2.93 3.52
CA GLY A 34 0.80 -1.59 3.26
C GLY A 34 1.70 -1.08 4.38
N SER A 35 1.35 -1.36 5.64
CA SER A 35 2.18 -1.02 6.80
C SER A 35 3.50 -1.79 6.80
N ALA A 36 3.47 -3.09 6.49
CA ALA A 36 4.69 -3.91 6.38
C ALA A 36 5.60 -3.43 5.24
N ILE A 37 5.03 -3.16 4.06
CA ILE A 37 5.78 -2.65 2.89
C ILE A 37 6.34 -1.25 3.17
N LYS A 38 5.61 -0.39 3.89
CA LYS A 38 6.08 0.94 4.28
C LYS A 38 7.31 0.85 5.19
N SER A 39 7.29 -0.04 6.18
CA SER A 39 8.43 -0.28 7.07
C SER A 39 9.62 -0.86 6.32
N PHE A 40 9.39 -1.81 5.41
CA PHE A 40 10.45 -2.39 4.55
C PHE A 40 11.08 -1.34 3.62
N LYS A 41 10.27 -0.48 3.00
CA LYS A 41 10.76 0.65 2.19
C LYS A 41 11.52 1.66 3.04
N LYS A 42 11.07 1.92 4.26
CA LYS A 42 11.75 2.84 5.19
C LYS A 42 13.11 2.31 5.59
N SER A 43 13.21 1.04 6.01
CA SER A 43 14.50 0.43 6.38
C SER A 43 15.46 0.34 5.19
N SER A 44 14.95 0.03 3.99
CA SER A 44 15.76 -0.02 2.77
C SER A 44 16.28 1.38 2.34
N ARG A 45 15.61 2.46 2.75
CA ARG A 45 16.04 3.85 2.50
C ARG A 45 16.96 4.39 3.60
N GLU A 46 16.75 3.97 4.85
CA GLU A 46 17.60 4.30 5.99
C GLU A 46 19.06 3.85 5.78
N SER A 47 19.27 2.74 5.07
CA SER A 47 20.62 2.26 4.69
C SER A 47 21.32 3.10 3.62
N GLY A 48 20.69 4.16 3.09
CA GLY A 48 21.27 5.07 2.10
C GLY A 48 20.76 6.49 2.26
N THR A 49 21.32 7.22 3.23
CA THR A 49 21.24 8.68 3.45
C THR A 49 19.83 9.28 3.68
N ASP A 50 19.62 9.75 4.92
CA ASP A 50 18.70 10.78 5.41
C ASP A 50 17.22 10.76 4.96
N SER A 51 16.26 10.63 5.90
CA SER A 51 14.96 11.33 5.81
C SER A 51 14.06 11.12 7.04
N THR A 52 13.96 12.19 7.81
CA THR A 52 12.87 12.54 8.73
C THR A 52 11.52 12.61 8.02
N VAL A 53 10.59 11.64 8.16
CA VAL A 53 9.16 11.87 7.82
C VAL A 53 8.17 11.05 8.66
N SER A 54 7.29 11.81 9.32
CA SER A 54 5.90 11.54 9.71
C SER A 54 5.61 10.88 11.06
N LYS A 55 5.68 11.74 12.08
CA LYS A 55 4.58 12.04 13.00
C LYS A 55 3.21 12.00 12.29
N LYS A 56 2.29 11.23 12.87
CA LYS A 56 0.85 11.53 12.89
C LYS A 56 0.26 10.80 14.08
N GLU A 57 0.54 11.37 15.26
CA GLU A 57 -0.29 11.20 16.44
C GLU A 57 -1.70 11.67 16.07
N SER A 58 -2.66 10.79 16.31
CA SER A 58 -4.08 11.12 16.28
C SER A 58 -4.34 12.14 17.37
N SER A 59 -4.79 13.33 16.96
CA SER A 59 -5.39 14.34 17.83
C SER A 59 -6.42 13.67 18.74
N LYS A 60 -6.16 13.73 20.05
CA LYS A 60 -7.18 13.64 21.09
C LYS A 60 -7.21 15.03 21.70
N GLU A 61 -8.11 15.84 21.16
CA GLU A 61 -8.36 17.21 21.61
C GLU A 61 -9.51 17.11 22.63
N ASP A 62 -9.12 17.04 23.91
CA ASP A 62 -9.96 17.39 25.05
C ASP A 62 -9.63 18.85 25.44
N ASN A 63 -10.38 19.80 24.89
CA ASN A 63 -10.78 21.04 25.58
C ASN A 63 -12.01 21.64 24.91
#